data_AF-A0A7V5BPP3-F1
#
_entry.id   AF-A0A7V5BPP3-F1
#
_cell.length_a   1.000
_cell.length_b   1.000
_cell.length_c   1.000
_cell.angle_alpha   90.00
_cell.angle_beta   90.00
_cell.angle_gamma   90.00
#
_symmetry.space_group_name_H-M   'P 1'
#
loop_
_entity.id
_entity.type
_entity.pdbx_description
1 polymer ?
#
loop_
_entity_poly.entity_id
_entity_poly.type
_entity_poly.pdbx_seq_one_letter_code
_entity_poly.pdbx_strand_id
1 'polypeptide(L)'
;MKLLGSVSVFPSLPERLARLRELVYNLWWSWSPQALTLFETIDPLLWEEVNHNPVKLLRMVSPARLDLLARDKEFLALYDEVIAAFDAYMHPESTWFSRTYPQHQDKTIAYFSAEFGLHESLPIYSGGLGILAGDHCKSASDLGLPFVGVGFLYPQGYFT
;
A
#
# COMPACT_ATOMS: atom_id res chain seq x y z
N MET A 1 29.27 -21.47 -10.17
CA MET A 1 28.24 -20.46 -10.48
C MET A 1 26.98 -20.82 -9.70
N LYS A 2 26.79 -20.28 -8.49
CA LYS A 2 25.61 -20.55 -7.65
C LYS A 2 24.64 -19.38 -7.82
N LEU A 3 23.65 -19.54 -8.70
CA LEU A 3 22.41 -18.78 -8.60
C LEU A 3 21.64 -19.36 -7.41
N LEU A 4 21.59 -18.62 -6.30
CA LEU A 4 20.65 -18.88 -5.20
C LEU A 4 19.82 -17.63 -4.96
N GLY A 5 19.17 -17.16 -6.04
CA GLY A 5 18.01 -16.27 -5.92
C GLY A 5 16.77 -17.14 -6.02
N SER A 6 16.02 -17.30 -4.93
CA SER A 6 14.65 -17.80 -5.05
C SER A 6 13.86 -16.78 -5.85
N VAL A 7 13.45 -17.13 -7.06
CA VAL A 7 12.45 -16.33 -7.78
C VAL A 7 11.13 -16.53 -7.03
N SER A 8 10.80 -15.62 -6.12
CA SER A 8 9.53 -15.62 -5.41
C SER A 8 8.44 -15.23 -6.39
N VAL A 9 7.89 -16.22 -7.10
CA VAL A 9 6.69 -16.04 -7.92
C VAL A 9 5.53 -15.80 -6.97
N PHE A 10 4.71 -14.76 -7.21
CA PHE A 10 3.44 -14.64 -6.50
C PHE A 10 2.63 -15.92 -6.73
N PRO A 11 1.97 -16.49 -5.71
CA PRO A 11 1.03 -17.55 -5.94
C PRO A 11 -0.01 -17.09 -6.97
N SER A 12 -0.47 -18.03 -7.80
CA SER A 12 -1.52 -17.75 -8.77
C SER A 12 -2.77 -17.30 -8.01
N LEU A 13 -3.07 -16.01 -8.08
CA LEU A 13 -4.32 -15.48 -7.52
C LEU A 13 -5.48 -15.98 -8.38
N PRO A 14 -6.62 -16.35 -7.77
CA PRO A 14 -7.86 -16.54 -8.52
C PRO A 14 -8.17 -15.29 -9.34
N GLU A 15 -8.67 -15.45 -10.57
CA GLU A 15 -8.96 -14.33 -11.48
C GLU A 15 -9.82 -13.24 -10.81
N ARG A 16 -10.79 -13.67 -9.99
CA ARG A 16 -11.69 -12.79 -9.22
C ARG A 16 -10.96 -11.85 -8.25
N LEU A 17 -9.79 -12.24 -7.75
CA LEU A 17 -8.99 -11.55 -6.76
C LEU A 17 -7.67 -11.01 -7.35
N ALA A 18 -7.51 -11.02 -8.68
CA ALA A 18 -6.25 -10.68 -9.33
C ALA A 18 -5.73 -9.27 -8.97
N ARG A 19 -6.65 -8.32 -8.72
CA ARG A 19 -6.31 -6.92 -8.40
C ARG A 19 -5.77 -6.72 -6.98
N LEU A 20 -5.79 -7.73 -6.11
CA LEU A 20 -5.04 -7.68 -4.85
C LEU A 20 -3.56 -7.37 -5.10
N ARG A 21 -3.01 -7.79 -6.25
CA ARG A 21 -1.65 -7.45 -6.67
C ARG A 21 -1.41 -5.95 -6.81
N GLU A 22 -2.39 -5.18 -7.27
CA GLU A 22 -2.28 -3.73 -7.41
C GLU A 22 -2.24 -3.08 -6.03
N LEU A 23 -3.16 -3.49 -5.15
CA LEU A 23 -3.27 -2.95 -3.80
C LEU A 23 -1.98 -3.16 -3.00
N VAL A 24 -1.41 -4.37 -2.96
CA VAL A 24 -0.23 -4.64 -2.10
C VAL A 24 1.01 -3.81 -2.44
N TYR A 25 1.10 -3.28 -3.67
CA TYR A 25 2.22 -2.46 -4.13
C TYR A 25 1.96 -0.96 -4.11
N ASN A 26 0.78 -0.52 -3.69
CA ASN A 26 0.46 0.89 -3.56
C ASN A 26 0.16 1.21 -2.09
N LEU A 27 1.01 2.01 -1.44
CA LEU A 27 0.91 2.27 0.00
C LEU A 27 -0.40 2.93 0.45
N TRP A 28 -1.28 3.38 -0.46
CA TRP A 28 -2.62 3.89 -0.12
C TRP A 28 -3.38 3.02 0.88
N TRP A 29 -3.23 1.70 0.80
CA TRP A 29 -3.87 0.80 1.76
C TRP A 29 -3.49 1.10 3.21
N SER A 30 -2.30 1.65 3.48
CA SER A 30 -1.78 1.83 4.83
C SER A 30 -2.42 2.99 5.61
N TRP A 31 -3.22 3.82 4.94
CA TRP A 31 -4.06 4.84 5.57
C TRP A 31 -5.53 4.73 5.15
N SER A 32 -5.92 3.59 4.59
CA SER A 32 -7.29 3.24 4.22
C SER A 32 -7.82 2.16 5.16
N PRO A 33 -8.71 2.50 6.12
CA PRO A 33 -9.21 1.53 7.11
C PRO A 33 -9.83 0.29 6.48
N GLN A 34 -10.62 0.44 5.42
CA GLN A 34 -11.26 -0.67 4.71
C GLN A 34 -10.24 -1.58 4.03
N ALA A 35 -9.17 -1.02 3.48
CA ALA A 35 -8.10 -1.81 2.87
C ALA A 35 -7.30 -2.59 3.91
N LEU A 36 -7.07 -2.02 5.10
CA LEU A 36 -6.49 -2.75 6.24
C LEU A 36 -7.37 -3.92 6.66
N THR A 37 -8.68 -3.69 6.84
CA THR A 37 -9.65 -4.74 7.17
C THR A 37 -9.69 -5.82 6.09
N LEU A 38 -9.59 -5.47 4.81
CA LEU A 38 -9.53 -6.43 3.72
C LEU A 38 -8.35 -7.39 3.88
N PHE A 39 -7.14 -6.87 4.14
CA PHE A 39 -5.95 -7.70 4.30
C PHE A 39 -6.01 -8.55 5.57
N GLU A 40 -6.46 -8.00 6.69
CA GLU A 40 -6.67 -8.75 7.94
C GLU A 40 -7.64 -9.92 7.74
N THR A 41 -8.75 -9.70 7.00
CA THR A 41 -9.78 -10.72 6.76
C THR A 41 -9.29 -11.90 5.92
N ILE A 42 -8.25 -11.71 5.09
CA ILE A 42 -7.68 -12.79 4.28
C ILE A 42 -7.20 -13.93 5.18
N ASP A 43 -6.40 -13.61 6.18
CA ASP A 43 -5.89 -14.55 7.18
C ASP A 43 -5.41 -13.77 8.41
N PRO A 44 -6.23 -13.61 9.46
CA PRO A 44 -5.91 -12.75 10.60
C PRO A 44 -4.65 -13.19 11.37
N LEU A 45 -4.41 -14.50 11.46
CA LEU A 45 -3.22 -15.02 12.15
C LEU A 45 -1.97 -14.72 11.33
N LEU A 46 -1.99 -15.03 10.03
CA LEU A 46 -0.87 -14.75 9.15
C LEU A 46 -0.61 -13.24 9.02
N TRP A 47 -1.64 -12.41 9.07
CA TRP A 47 -1.53 -10.95 9.02
C TRP A 47 -0.68 -10.38 10.14
N GLU A 48 -0.92 -10.85 11.38
CA GLU A 48 -0.09 -10.55 12.54
C GLU A 48 1.33 -11.13 12.39
N GLU A 49 1.46 -12.39 11.96
CA GLU A 49 2.76 -13.06 11.79
C GLU A 49 3.69 -12.36 10.79
N VAL A 50 3.13 -11.70 9.77
CA VAL A 50 3.91 -10.99 8.75
C VAL A 50 4.14 -9.51 9.06
N ASN A 51 3.80 -9.05 10.27
CA ASN A 51 3.83 -7.64 10.69
C ASN A 51 3.11 -6.74 9.70
N HIS A 52 1.84 -7.06 9.41
CA HIS A 52 0.96 -6.24 8.58
C HIS A 52 1.53 -5.93 7.18
N ASN A 53 2.35 -6.84 6.64
CA ASN A 53 2.93 -6.70 5.31
C ASN A 53 2.09 -7.47 4.27
N PRO A 54 1.29 -6.78 3.43
CA PRO A 54 0.37 -7.45 2.54
C PRO A 54 1.08 -8.19 1.39
N VAL A 55 2.31 -7.80 1.04
CA VAL A 55 3.12 -8.55 0.06
C VAL A 55 3.53 -9.91 0.64
N LYS A 56 3.95 -9.96 1.91
CA LYS A 56 4.27 -11.22 2.59
C LYS A 56 3.02 -12.08 2.80
N LEU A 57 1.92 -11.47 3.25
CA LEU A 57 0.61 -12.12 3.40
C LEU A 57 0.23 -12.87 2.12
N LEU A 58 0.19 -12.18 0.98
CA LEU A 58 -0.20 -12.81 -0.30
C LEU A 58 0.79 -13.85 -0.80
N ARG A 59 2.05 -13.82 -0.37
CA ARG A 59 3.05 -14.85 -0.72
C ARG A 59 2.94 -16.11 0.13
N MET A 60 2.40 -15.99 1.34
CA MET A 60 2.37 -17.07 2.33
C MET A 60 0.99 -17.70 2.49
N VAL A 61 -0.08 -16.97 2.17
CA VAL A 61 -1.46 -17.48 2.24
C VAL A 61 -1.63 -18.69 1.32
N SER A 62 -2.35 -19.70 1.80
CA SER A 62 -2.58 -20.92 1.01
C SER A 62 -3.49 -20.65 -0.21
N PRO A 63 -3.25 -21.31 -1.35
CA PRO A 63 -4.15 -21.20 -2.51
C PRO A 63 -5.59 -21.60 -2.18
N ALA A 64 -5.78 -22.64 -1.35
CA ALA A 64 -7.11 -23.08 -0.92
C ALA A 64 -7.88 -21.98 -0.17
N ARG A 65 -7.19 -21.19 0.67
CA ARG A 65 -7.83 -20.04 1.36
C ARG A 65 -8.26 -18.97 0.36
N LEU A 66 -7.41 -18.64 -0.62
CA LEU A 66 -7.76 -17.68 -1.67
C LEU A 66 -8.94 -18.16 -2.52
N ASP A 67 -9.01 -19.45 -2.86
CA ASP A 67 -10.13 -20.04 -3.60
C ASP A 67 -11.45 -19.99 -2.81
N LEU A 68 -11.39 -20.16 -1.49
CA LEU A 68 -12.56 -19.99 -0.62
C LEU A 68 -13.02 -18.53 -0.61
N LEU A 69 -12.11 -17.59 -0.39
CA LEU A 69 -12.40 -16.15 -0.39
C LEU A 69 -12.94 -15.66 -1.74
N ALA A 70 -12.47 -16.23 -2.84
CA ALA A 70 -12.96 -15.93 -4.19
C ALA A 70 -14.43 -16.35 -4.41
N ARG A 71 -15.05 -17.08 -3.48
CA ARG A 71 -16.45 -17.51 -3.51
C ARG A 71 -17.26 -17.00 -2.32
N ASP A 72 -16.61 -16.35 -1.37
CA ASP A 72 -17.23 -15.80 -0.17
C ASP A 72 -17.88 -14.44 -0.48
N LYS A 73 -19.20 -14.36 -0.34
CA LYS A 73 -19.96 -13.15 -0.70
C LYS A 73 -19.63 -11.95 0.19
N GLU A 74 -19.35 -12.17 1.47
CA GLU A 74 -19.07 -11.08 2.41
C GLU A 74 -17.68 -10.51 2.14
N PHE A 75 -16.68 -11.39 1.95
CA PHE A 75 -15.34 -10.97 1.56
C PHE A 75 -15.33 -10.26 0.20
N LEU A 76 -16.05 -10.79 -0.79
CA LEU A 76 -16.11 -10.18 -2.12
C LEU A 76 -16.78 -8.80 -2.11
N ALA A 77 -17.78 -8.58 -1.25
CA ALA A 77 -18.38 -7.26 -1.10
C ALA A 77 -17.37 -6.24 -0.55
N LEU A 78 -16.61 -6.61 0.49
CA LEU A 78 -15.54 -5.76 1.03
C LEU A 78 -14.43 -5.52 -0.01
N TYR A 79 -14.01 -6.57 -0.72
CA TYR A 79 -13.02 -6.46 -1.79
C TYR A 79 -13.47 -5.49 -2.89
N ASP A 80 -14.71 -5.62 -3.37
CA ASP A 80 -15.24 -4.74 -4.42
C ASP A 80 -15.35 -3.29 -3.95
N GLU A 81 -15.75 -3.06 -2.69
CA GLU A 81 -15.79 -1.73 -2.09
C GLU A 81 -14.38 -1.11 -2.02
N VAL A 82 -13.38 -1.86 -1.56
CA VAL A 82 -12.00 -1.39 -1.48
C VAL A 82 -11.42 -1.11 -2.86
N ILE A 83 -11.70 -1.96 -3.84
CA ILE A 83 -11.26 -1.76 -5.22
C ILE A 83 -11.92 -0.52 -5.84
N ALA A 84 -13.22 -0.33 -5.63
CA ALA A 84 -13.91 0.87 -6.11
C ALA A 84 -13.37 2.15 -5.44
N ALA A 85 -13.09 2.11 -4.13
CA ALA A 85 -12.48 3.21 -3.41
C ALA A 85 -11.05 3.51 -3.91
N PHE A 86 -10.27 2.47 -4.18
CA PHE A 86 -8.93 2.60 -4.76
C PHE A 86 -8.97 3.23 -6.15
N ASP A 87 -9.87 2.76 -7.03
CA ASP A 87 -10.03 3.32 -8.38
C ASP A 87 -10.45 4.80 -8.34
N ALA A 88 -11.41 5.14 -7.46
CA ALA A 88 -11.84 6.52 -7.26
C ALA A 88 -10.71 7.42 -6.74
N TYR A 89 -9.84 6.89 -5.87
CA TYR A 89 -8.70 7.61 -5.33
C TYR A 89 -7.58 7.81 -6.36
N MET A 90 -7.30 6.80 -7.19
CA MET A 90 -6.22 6.86 -8.20
C MET A 90 -6.61 7.67 -9.44
N HIS A 91 -7.91 7.79 -9.72
CA HIS A 91 -8.43 8.51 -10.88
C HIS A 91 -9.48 9.57 -10.49
N PRO A 92 -9.12 10.56 -9.65
CA PRO A 92 -10.06 11.60 -9.25
C PRO A 92 -10.36 12.51 -10.44
N GLU A 93 -11.63 12.86 -10.66
CA GLU A 93 -12.01 13.85 -11.69
C GLU A 93 -11.38 15.23 -11.44
N SER A 94 -11.27 15.61 -10.16
CA SER A 94 -10.57 16.81 -9.71
C SER A 94 -10.06 16.62 -8.29
N THR A 95 -8.95 17.29 -7.95
CA THR A 95 -8.40 17.29 -6.59
C THR A 95 -8.57 18.67 -5.97
N TRP A 96 -8.29 18.80 -4.67
CA TRP A 96 -8.27 20.13 -4.05
C TRP A 96 -7.21 21.02 -4.71
N PHE A 97 -6.02 20.46 -5.00
CA PHE A 97 -4.92 21.21 -5.62
C PHE A 97 -5.26 21.66 -7.05
N SER A 98 -5.81 20.77 -7.90
CA SER A 98 -6.10 21.14 -9.30
C SER A 98 -7.15 22.26 -9.41
N ARG A 99 -8.11 22.31 -8.48
CA ARG A 99 -9.12 23.39 -8.41
C ARG A 99 -8.60 24.69 -7.80
N THR A 100 -7.73 24.60 -6.80
CA THR A 100 -7.26 25.77 -6.03
C THR A 100 -6.06 26.45 -6.68
N TYR A 101 -5.18 25.68 -7.33
CA TYR A 101 -3.96 26.16 -7.96
C TYR A 101 -3.83 25.64 -9.41
N PRO A 102 -4.82 25.89 -10.29
CA PRO A 102 -4.83 25.37 -11.65
C PRO A 102 -3.61 25.81 -12.47
N GLN A 103 -3.03 26.97 -12.17
CA GLN A 103 -1.83 27.52 -12.81
C GLN A 103 -0.52 26.85 -12.40
N HIS A 104 -0.53 25.94 -11.42
CA HIS A 104 0.67 25.26 -10.92
C HIS A 104 0.65 23.75 -11.17
N GLN A 105 -0.25 23.26 -12.01
CA GLN A 105 -0.36 21.84 -12.36
C GLN A 105 0.89 21.30 -13.10
N ASP A 106 1.68 22.18 -13.72
CA ASP A 106 2.95 21.85 -14.40
C ASP A 106 4.17 21.91 -13.47
N LYS A 107 3.99 22.25 -12.19
CA LYS A 107 5.07 22.33 -11.21
C LYS A 107 5.18 21.03 -10.42
N THR A 108 6.35 20.77 -9.85
CA THR A 108 6.59 19.61 -8.98
C THR A 108 7.28 20.06 -7.70
N ILE A 109 6.77 19.58 -6.57
CA ILE A 109 7.34 19.78 -5.24
C ILE A 109 8.24 18.59 -4.93
N ALA A 110 9.54 18.83 -4.78
CA ALA A 110 10.47 17.83 -4.30
C ALA A 110 10.65 17.98 -2.78
N TYR A 111 10.23 16.98 -2.01
CA TYR A 111 10.29 16.98 -0.56
C TYR A 111 11.38 16.04 -0.07
N PHE A 112 12.46 16.62 0.44
CA PHE A 112 13.62 15.88 0.92
C PHE A 112 13.48 15.60 2.41
N SER A 113 13.57 14.33 2.79
CA SER A 113 13.65 13.91 4.18
C SER A 113 14.61 12.74 4.30
N ALA A 114 15.32 12.66 5.42
CA ALA A 114 16.12 11.48 5.72
C ALA A 114 15.21 10.26 5.95
N GLU A 115 14.03 10.46 6.52
CA GLU A 115 13.13 9.38 6.95
C GLU A 115 11.69 9.60 6.45
N PHE A 116 10.96 8.50 6.25
CA PHE A 116 9.53 8.50 5.91
C PHE A 116 8.78 7.39 6.65
N GLY A 117 7.95 7.77 7.61
CA GLY A 117 7.11 6.87 8.41
C GLY A 117 5.76 6.64 7.75
N LEU A 118 5.74 5.84 6.68
CA LEU A 118 4.51 5.55 5.93
C LEU A 118 3.72 4.38 6.53
N HIS A 119 4.43 3.29 6.83
CA HIS A 119 3.90 2.07 7.44
C HIS A 119 5.06 1.20 7.97
N GLU A 120 4.81 0.37 8.98
CA GLU A 120 5.83 -0.51 9.60
C GLU A 120 6.43 -1.55 8.64
N SER A 121 5.69 -1.92 7.60
CA SER A 121 6.16 -2.81 6.53
C SER A 121 7.29 -2.22 5.69
N LEU A 122 7.56 -0.91 5.81
CA LEU A 122 8.65 -0.19 5.18
C LEU A 122 9.49 0.54 6.25
N PRO A 123 10.46 -0.14 6.88
CA PRO A 123 11.19 0.37 8.05
C PRO A 123 12.28 1.38 7.63
N ILE A 124 11.88 2.53 7.07
CA ILE A 124 12.77 3.63 6.64
C ILE A 124 12.65 4.88 7.53
N TYR A 125 12.27 4.69 8.79
CA TYR A 125 12.22 5.75 9.80
C TYR A 125 12.57 5.22 11.19
N SER A 126 12.94 6.13 12.09
CA SER A 126 13.32 5.82 13.48
C SER A 126 12.53 6.60 14.52
N GLY A 127 11.93 7.74 14.15
CA GLY A 127 11.21 8.58 15.11
C GLY A 127 10.24 9.59 14.49
N GLY A 128 9.93 10.64 15.26
CA GLY A 128 8.87 11.61 14.93
C GLY A 128 9.09 12.40 13.64
N LEU A 129 10.34 12.61 13.22
CA LEU A 129 10.65 13.26 11.94
C LEU A 129 10.13 12.43 10.76
N GLY A 130 10.37 11.13 10.76
CA GLY A 130 9.85 10.23 9.75
C GLY A 130 8.33 10.18 9.74
N ILE A 131 7.68 10.08 10.91
CA ILE A 131 6.21 10.11 11.01
C ILE A 131 5.64 11.37 10.36
N LEU A 132 6.16 12.55 10.72
CA LEU A 132 5.70 13.81 10.13
C LEU A 132 5.91 13.86 8.60
N ALA A 133 7.06 13.40 8.11
CA ALA A 133 7.33 13.32 6.68
C ALA A 133 6.37 12.36 5.96
N GLY A 134 6.00 11.23 6.61
CA GLY A 134 5.00 10.29 6.12
C GLY A 134 3.61 10.93 6.05
N ASP A 135 3.19 11.65 7.08
CA ASP A 135 1.89 12.33 7.13
C ASP A 135 1.80 13.47 6.10
N HIS A 136 2.90 14.18 5.84
CA HIS A 136 2.99 15.11 4.72
C HIS A 136 2.76 14.40 3.38
N CYS A 137 3.36 13.23 3.15
CA CYS A 137 3.17 12.48 1.91
C CYS A 137 1.71 12.02 1.75
N LYS A 138 1.10 11.49 2.81
CA LYS A 138 -0.31 11.06 2.81
C LYS A 138 -1.24 12.23 2.52
N SER A 139 -1.05 13.35 3.23
CA SER A 139 -1.82 14.57 3.03
C SER A 139 -1.63 15.17 1.62
N ALA A 140 -0.41 15.15 1.10
CA ALA A 140 -0.11 15.60 -0.25
C ALA A 140 -0.82 14.74 -1.30
N SER A 141 -0.89 13.43 -1.08
CA SER A 141 -1.64 12.49 -1.92
C SER A 141 -3.14 12.80 -1.91
N ASP A 142 -3.75 12.95 -0.71
CA ASP A 142 -5.18 13.23 -0.57
C ASP A 142 -5.60 14.57 -1.20
N LEU A 143 -4.73 15.59 -1.12
CA LEU A 143 -4.96 16.89 -1.72
C LEU A 143 -4.64 16.92 -3.23
N GLY A 144 -3.96 15.89 -3.74
CA GLY A 144 -3.53 15.78 -5.14
C GLY A 144 -2.42 16.75 -5.53
N LEU A 145 -1.46 16.99 -4.63
CA LEU A 145 -0.29 17.82 -4.94
C LEU A 145 0.63 17.09 -5.93
N PRO A 146 1.28 17.80 -6.87
CA PRO A 146 2.35 17.25 -7.69
C PRO A 146 3.62 17.10 -6.86
N PHE A 147 3.65 16.09 -5.98
CA PHE A 147 4.60 15.95 -4.89
C PHE A 147 5.45 14.69 -5.05
N VAL A 148 6.77 14.83 -4.85
CA VAL A 148 7.74 13.73 -4.90
C VAL A 148 8.57 13.74 -3.62
N GLY A 149 8.43 12.68 -2.82
CA GLY A 149 9.30 12.43 -1.67
C GLY A 149 10.65 11.87 -2.11
N VAL A 150 11.75 12.42 -1.60
CA VAL A 150 13.12 11.96 -1.86
C VAL A 150 13.80 11.67 -0.54
N GLY A 151 14.33 10.46 -0.41
CA GLY A 151 15.02 10.00 0.80
C GLY A 151 15.87 8.76 0.51
N PHE A 152 16.15 8.00 1.56
CA PHE A 152 17.03 6.83 1.49
C PHE A 152 16.26 5.53 1.70
N LEU A 153 16.70 4.48 1.01
CA LEU A 153 16.30 3.11 1.31
C LEU A 153 17.37 2.49 2.22
N TYR A 154 17.11 2.50 3.52
CA TYR A 154 18.04 1.96 4.50
C TYR A 154 18.06 0.42 4.45
N PRO A 155 19.24 -0.22 4.36
CA PRO A 155 19.35 -1.69 4.35
C PRO A 155 19.07 -2.31 5.73
N GLN A 156 19.22 -1.54 6.80
CA GLN A 156 18.82 -1.89 8.15
C GLN A 156 17.99 -0.75 8.70
N GLY A 157 16.69 -0.98 8.85
CA GLY A 157 15.77 -0.07 9.51
C GLY A 157 15.94 -0.08 11.03
N TYR A 158 15.25 0.83 11.71
CA TYR A 158 15.25 0.87 13.18
C TYR A 158 14.37 -0.24 13.81
N PHE A 159 13.39 -0.75 13.06
CA PHE A 159 12.45 -1.79 13.50
C PHE A 159 12.73 -3.12 12.76
N THR A 160 12.65 -4.23 13.48
CA THR A 160 12.80 -5.63 12.99
C THR A 160 11.49 -6.37 12.99
#